data_AF-A0A9X2EFD0-F1
#
_entry.id   AF-A0A9X2EFD0-F1
#
_cell.length_a   1.000
_cell.length_b   1.000
_cell.length_c   1.000
_cell.angle_alpha   90.00
_cell.angle_beta   90.00
_cell.angle_gamma   90.00
#
_symmetry.space_group_name_H-M   'P 1'
#
loop_
_entity.id
_entity.type
_entity.pdbx_description
1 polymer ?
#
loop_
_entity_poly.entity_id
_entity_poly.type
_entity_poly.pdbx_seq_one_letter_code
_entity_poly.pdbx_strand_id
1 'polypeptide(L)' 'MWRIWLIFDPRRALVALAVFLFVLALLIHFILLSTDRYNWFDGASAAAASVAVTQIETSSA' A
#
# COMPACT_ATOMS: atom_id res chain seq x y z
N MET A 1 32.04 -18.90 13.26
CA MET A 1 30.95 -18.34 12.45
C MET A 1 31.22 -16.91 11.98
N TRP A 2 32.47 -16.59 11.63
CA TRP A 2 32.92 -15.26 11.14
C TRP A 2 33.18 -15.25 9.63
N ARG A 3 33.34 -16.44 9.04
CA ARG A 3 33.60 -16.68 7.61
C ARG A 3 32.43 -16.27 6.71
N ILE A 4 31.21 -16.12 7.24
CA ILE A 4 30.06 -15.65 6.47
C ILE A 4 30.27 -14.19 5.99
N TRP A 5 31.07 -13.41 6.72
CA TRP A 5 31.44 -12.03 6.37
C TRP A 5 32.51 -11.93 5.26
N LEU A 6 33.17 -13.03 4.89
CA LEU A 6 34.13 -13.05 3.78
C LEU A 6 33.45 -13.28 2.42
N ILE A 7 32.25 -13.85 2.40
CA ILE A 7 31.43 -14.02 1.18
C ILE A 7 30.37 -12.92 1.09
N PHE A 8 29.77 -12.55 2.21
CA PHE A 8 28.76 -11.48 2.26
C PHE A 8 29.43 -10.17 2.65
N ASP A 9 29.61 -9.30 1.65
CA ASP A 9 29.98 -7.91 1.88
C ASP A 9 28.97 -7.29 2.85
N PRO A 10 29.39 -6.86 4.04
CA PRO A 10 28.46 -6.59 5.14
C PRO A 10 27.51 -5.44 4.88
N ARG A 11 27.97 -4.50 4.06
CA ARG A 11 27.15 -3.41 3.55
C ARG A 11 26.00 -3.94 2.69
N ARG A 12 26.27 -4.90 1.80
CA ARG A 12 25.25 -5.48 0.91
C ARG A 12 24.24 -6.30 1.70
N ALA A 13 24.65 -7.03 2.73
CA ALA A 13 23.73 -7.81 3.56
C ALA A 13 22.73 -6.90 4.31
N LEU A 14 23.22 -5.81 4.93
CA LEU A 14 22.35 -4.84 5.61
C LEU A 14 21.43 -4.10 4.65
N VAL A 15 21.94 -3.71 3.48
CA VAL A 15 21.15 -3.06 2.43
C VAL A 15 20.10 -4.02 1.87
N ALA A 16 20.44 -5.28 1.59
CA ALA A 16 19.50 -6.27 1.09
C ALA A 16 18.37 -6.52 2.07
N LEU A 17 18.66 -6.63 3.37
CA LEU A 17 17.65 -6.75 4.41
C LEU A 17 16.76 -5.50 4.44
N ALA A 18 17.34 -4.29 4.48
CA ALA A 18 16.59 -3.04 4.51
C ALA A 18 15.69 -2.88 3.29
N VAL A 19 16.21 -3.14 2.09
CA VAL A 19 15.46 -3.07 0.82
C VAL A 19 14.36 -4.14 0.79
N PHE A 20 14.63 -5.36 1.24
CA PHE A 20 13.62 -6.41 1.30
C PHE A 20 12.44 -6.02 2.19
N LEU A 21 12.70 -5.55 3.42
CA LEU A 21 11.63 -5.09 4.31
C LEU A 21 10.91 -3.86 3.75
N PHE A 22 11.63 -2.93 3.11
CA PHE A 22 11.05 -1.74 2.52
C PHE A 22 10.13 -2.06 1.34
N VAL A 23 10.56 -2.92 0.42
CA VAL A 23 9.74 -3.39 -0.71
C VAL A 23 8.52 -4.13 -0.19
N LEU A 24 8.67 -5.01 0.81
CA LEU A 24 7.55 -5.72 1.43
C LEU A 24 6.53 -4.75 2.04
N ALA A 25 6.99 -3.71 2.74
CA ALA A 25 6.12 -2.68 3.29
C ALA A 25 5.36 -1.93 2.18
N LEU A 26 6.04 -1.50 1.11
CA LEU A 26 5.38 -0.83 -0.02
C LEU A 26 4.36 -1.75 -0.70
N LEU A 27 4.67 -3.02 -0.89
CA LEU A 27 3.75 -4.00 -1.49
C LEU A 27 2.44 -4.09 -0.71
N ILE A 28 2.51 -4.18 0.61
CA ILE A 28 1.33 -4.21 1.48
C ILE A 28 0.56 -2.90 1.37
N HIS A 29 1.23 -1.75 1.45
CA HIS A 29 0.56 -0.45 1.34
C HIS A 29 -0.12 -0.27 -0.02
N PHE A 30 0.53 -0.66 -1.12
CA PHE A 30 -0.05 -0.60 -2.46
C PHE A 30 -1.30 -1.49 -2.60
N ILE A 31 -1.33 -2.67 -1.96
CA ILE A 31 -2.54 -3.50 -1.93
C ILE A 31 -3.69 -2.79 -1.18
N LEU A 32 -3.41 -2.19 -0.02
CA LEU A 32 -4.42 -1.46 0.74
C LEU A 32 -4.90 -0.21 -0.02
N LEU A 33 -3.99 0.51 -0.67
CA LEU A 33 -4.32 1.70 -1.45
C LEU A 33 -5.07 1.34 -2.74
N SER A 34 -4.82 0.17 -3.33
CA SER A 34 -5.53 -0.26 -4.54
C SER A 34 -6.95 -0.77 -4.26
N THR A 35 -7.32 -1.06 -3.01
CA THR A 35 -8.64 -1.58 -2.67
C THR A 35 -9.60 -0.45 -2.31
N ASP A 36 -10.75 -0.38 -3.00
CA ASP A 36 -11.82 0.63 -2.86
C ASP A 36 -12.19 0.98 -1.41
N ARG A 37 -12.09 0.01 -0.49
CA ARG A 37 -12.46 0.17 0.92
C ARG A 37 -11.33 0.69 1.83
N TYR A 38 -10.06 0.48 1.47
CA TYR A 38 -8.90 0.86 2.28
C TYR A 38 -8.05 1.95 1.62
N ASN A 39 -8.44 2.39 0.43
CA ASN A 39 -7.86 3.52 -0.28
C ASN A 39 -8.20 4.83 0.44
N TRP A 40 -7.38 5.19 1.43
CA TRP A 40 -7.58 6.40 2.22
C TRP A 40 -7.44 7.70 1.41
N PHE A 41 -6.85 7.64 0.20
CA PHE A 41 -6.82 8.79 -0.72
C PHE A 41 -8.14 8.98 -1.48
N ASP A 42 -8.89 7.90 -1.73
CA ASP A 42 -10.14 7.92 -2.50
C ASP A 42 -11.40 7.88 -1.61
N GLY A 43 -11.28 7.52 -0.33
CA GLY A 43 -12.42 7.35 0.58
C GLY A 43 -13.37 8.56 0.73
N ALA A 44 -12.91 9.79 0.48
CA ALA A 44 -13.80 10.96 0.41
C ALA A 44 -14.61 11.02 -0.90
N SER A 45 -14.03 10.60 -2.02
CA SER A 45 -14.65 10.58 -3.35
C SER A 45 -15.60 9.40 -3.53
N ALA A 46 -15.27 8.20 -3.03
CA ALA A 46 -16.14 7.02 -3.12
C ALA A 46 -17.43 7.15 -2.28
N ALA A 47 -17.34 7.76 -1.09
CA ALA A 47 -18.51 8.10 -0.28
C ALA A 47 -19.35 9.23 -0.92
N ALA A 48 -18.71 10.26 -1.50
CA ALA A 48 -19.42 11.32 -2.19
C ALA A 48 -20.09 10.85 -3.50
N ALA A 49 -19.45 9.95 -4.25
CA ALA A 49 -19.99 9.37 -5.48
C ALA A 49 -21.20 8.46 -5.19
N SER A 50 -21.15 7.65 -4.13
CA SER A 50 -22.30 6.83 -3.72
C SER A 50 -23.48 7.68 -3.23
N VAL A 51 -23.23 8.72 -2.43
CA VAL A 51 -24.28 9.65 -1.99
C VAL A 51 -24.86 10.45 -3.16
N ALA A 52 -24.01 10.89 -4.11
CA ALA A 52 -24.47 11.59 -5.30
C ALA A 52 -25.37 10.71 -6.16
N VAL A 53 -25.03 9.43 -6.37
CA VAL A 53 -25.85 8.48 -7.14
C VAL A 53 -27.19 8.19 -6.45
N THR A 54 -27.24 8.08 -5.12
CA THR A 54 -28.50 7.90 -4.38
C THR A 54 -29.41 9.14 -4.43
N GLN A 55 -28.85 10.35 -4.48
CA GLN A 55 -29.66 11.58 -4.52
C GLN A 55 -30.37 11.80 -5.87
N ILE A 56 -29.84 11.27 -6.98
CA ILE A 56 -30.45 11.44 -8.31
C ILE A 56 -31.72 10.59 -8.46
N GLU A 57 -31.75 9.41 -7.84
CA GLU A 57 -32.94 8.54 -7.82
C GLU A 57 -34.06 9.08 -6.93
N THR A 58 -33.74 9.69 -5.78
CA THR A 58 -34.76 10.22 -4.87
C THR A 58 -35.35 11.57 -5.29
N SER A 59 -34.66 12.34 -6.13
CA SER A 59 -35.19 13.60 -6.68
C SER A 59 -36.12 13.40 -7.89
N SER A 60 -36.22 12.17 -8.41
CA SER A 60 -36.98 11.84 -9.63
C SER A 60 -38.28 11.06 -9.35
N ALA A 61 -38.65 10.90 -8.07
CA ALA A 61 -39.91 10.32 -7.59
C ALA A 61 -40.72 11.36 -6.80
#